data_AF-A0A6N3RD91-F1
#
_entry.id   AF-A0A6N3RD91-F1
#
_cell.length_a   1.000
_cell.length_b   1.000
_cell.length_c   1.000
_cell.angle_alpha   90.00
_cell.angle_beta   90.00
_cell.angle_gamma   90.00
#
_symmetry.space_group_name_H-M   'P 1'
#
loop_
_entity.id
_entity.type
_entity.pdbx_description
1 polymer ?
#
loop_
_entity_poly.entity_id
_entity_poly.type
_entity_poly.pdbx_seq_one_letter_code
_entity_poly.pdbx_strand_id
1 'polypeptide(L)'
;MAEEFTQLISKSAGVDDIQMEIDEKFMNRKISFRGSSLLTIINSIAVTDLLGIVPYELYNSHRDFLNLKEIKPEHPLPSIKLYISYNKSSLNNLVFSRFIDRLNESF
;
A
#
# COMPACT_ATOMS: atom_id res chain seq x y z
N MET A 1 11.23 24.91 5.09
CA MET A 1 9.80 24.52 5.10
C MET A 1 9.69 23.20 5.83
N ALA A 2 8.60 22.96 6.56
CA ALA A 2 8.38 21.67 7.22
C ALA A 2 7.89 20.66 6.17
N GLU A 3 8.26 19.39 6.33
CA GLU A 3 7.79 18.31 5.46
C GLU A 3 6.27 18.12 5.61
N GLU A 4 5.61 17.85 4.50
CA GLU A 4 4.16 17.64 4.43
C GLU A 4 3.86 16.29 3.78
N PHE A 5 2.83 15.63 4.29
CA PHE A 5 2.56 14.22 3.98
C PHE A 5 1.15 14.00 3.45
N THR A 6 1.04 12.98 2.62
CA THR A 6 -0.21 12.34 2.23
C THR A 6 -0.60 11.26 3.25
N GLN A 7 -1.90 10.99 3.37
CA GLN A 7 -2.43 9.91 4.22
C GLN A 7 -3.56 9.16 3.52
N LEU A 8 -3.47 7.83 3.48
CA LEU A 8 -4.55 6.97 3.04
C LEU A 8 -5.64 6.92 4.13
N ILE A 9 -6.89 7.18 3.75
CA ILE A 9 -8.07 7.03 4.61
C ILE A 9 -9.00 5.96 4.02
N SER A 10 -9.23 4.86 4.73
CA SER A 10 -10.13 3.81 4.23
C SER A 10 -10.93 3.20 5.36
N LYS A 11 -12.14 2.72 5.04
CA LYS A 11 -12.95 1.87 5.93
C LYS A 11 -12.61 0.39 5.78
N SER A 12 -11.64 0.04 4.94
CA SER A 12 -11.19 -1.34 4.75
C SER A 12 -10.52 -1.84 6.02
N ALA A 13 -10.85 -3.07 6.41
CA ALA A 13 -10.25 -3.72 7.57
C ALA A 13 -8.71 -3.72 7.47
N GLY A 14 -8.05 -3.40 8.58
CA GLY A 14 -6.59 -3.36 8.70
C GLY A 14 -5.92 -2.06 8.24
N VAL A 15 -6.62 -1.15 7.55
CA VAL A 15 -6.00 0.14 7.17
C VAL A 15 -5.77 1.02 8.40
N ASP A 16 -6.71 1.07 9.34
CA ASP A 16 -6.57 1.85 10.57
C ASP A 16 -5.40 1.34 11.43
N ASP A 17 -5.23 0.03 11.55
CA ASP A 17 -4.10 -0.58 12.28
C ASP A 17 -2.74 -0.19 11.66
N ILE A 18 -2.66 -0.22 10.33
CA ILE A 18 -1.46 0.20 9.59
C ILE A 18 -1.21 1.70 9.79
N GLN A 19 -2.24 2.54 9.73
CA GLN A 19 -2.09 3.97 9.97
C GLN A 19 -1.62 4.25 11.40
N MET A 20 -2.16 3.54 12.39
CA MET A 20 -1.74 3.64 13.78
C MET A 20 -0.25 3.28 13.94
N GLU A 21 0.21 2.16 13.38
CA GLU A 21 1.63 1.76 13.45
C GLU A 21 2.55 2.77 12.73
N ILE A 22 2.10 3.35 11.62
CA ILE A 22 2.83 4.41 10.94
C ILE A 22 2.91 5.66 11.84
N ASP A 23 1.81 6.07 12.46
CA ASP A 23 1.77 7.27 13.30
C ASP A 23 2.62 7.12 14.57
N GLU A 24 2.74 5.90 15.12
CA GLU A 24 3.66 5.58 16.21
C GLU A 24 5.14 5.71 15.79
N LYS A 25 5.49 5.27 14.57
CA LYS A 25 6.87 5.33 14.06
C LYS A 25 7.27 6.70 13.52
N PHE A 26 6.32 7.44 12.98
CA PHE A 26 6.53 8.75 12.36
C PHE A 26 5.61 9.79 13.01
N MET A 27 5.92 10.10 14.27
CA MET A 27 5.15 11.07 15.06
C MET A 27 5.21 12.47 14.44
N ASN A 28 4.15 13.26 14.66
CA ASN A 28 4.08 14.69 14.30
C ASN A 28 4.20 15.02 12.80
N ARG A 29 3.94 14.06 11.89
CA ARG A 29 3.82 14.35 10.45
C ARG A 29 2.68 15.32 10.19
N LYS A 30 2.97 16.40 9.45
CA LYS A 30 1.92 17.32 8.98
C LYS A 30 1.21 16.71 7.78
N ILE A 31 -0.02 16.22 7.97
CA ILE A 31 -0.83 15.67 6.89
C ILE A 31 -1.52 16.81 6.13
N SER A 32 -1.08 17.08 4.90
CA SER A 32 -1.64 18.12 4.03
C SER A 32 -2.65 17.60 3.01
N PHE A 33 -2.64 16.29 2.73
CA PHE A 33 -3.59 15.68 1.81
C PHE A 33 -4.05 14.31 2.32
N ARG A 34 -5.36 14.04 2.21
CA ARG A 34 -5.97 12.74 2.53
C ARG A 34 -6.71 12.21 1.32
N GLY A 35 -6.48 10.95 0.98
CA GLY A 35 -7.12 10.28 -0.14
C GLY A 35 -7.59 8.89 0.25
N SER A 36 -8.69 8.44 -0.35
CA SER A 36 -9.27 7.12 -0.06
C SER A 36 -8.83 6.00 -0.99
N SER A 37 -7.87 6.29 -1.87
CA SER A 37 -7.32 5.34 -2.84
C SER A 37 -5.81 5.47 -2.88
N LEU A 38 -5.13 4.33 -2.90
CA LEU A 38 -3.68 4.27 -3.10
C LEU A 38 -3.25 4.93 -4.42
N LEU A 39 -4.08 4.82 -5.47
CA LEU A 39 -3.81 5.49 -6.74
C LEU A 39 -3.90 7.01 -6.63
N THR A 40 -4.82 7.53 -5.83
CA THR A 40 -4.89 8.98 -5.57
C THR A 40 -3.66 9.43 -4.80
N ILE A 41 -3.26 8.69 -3.76
CA ILE A 41 -2.08 9.00 -2.94
C ILE A 41 -0.80 9.04 -3.80
N ILE A 42 -0.54 7.99 -4.59
CA ILE A 42 0.69 7.91 -5.39
C ILE A 42 0.74 9.00 -6.48
N ASN A 43 -0.40 9.33 -7.10
CA ASN A 43 -0.45 10.43 -8.06
C ASN A 43 -0.24 11.79 -7.39
N SER A 44 -0.79 12.00 -6.18
CA SER A 44 -0.53 13.22 -5.42
C SER A 44 0.94 13.39 -5.09
N ILE A 45 1.64 12.32 -4.68
CA ILE A 45 3.09 12.34 -4.46
C ILE A 45 3.83 12.67 -5.76
N ALA A 46 3.40 12.12 -6.90
CA ALA A 46 4.08 12.32 -8.18
C ALA A 46 4.02 13.76 -8.71
N VAL A 47 2.96 14.52 -8.38
CA VAL A 47 2.71 15.86 -8.93
C VAL A 47 2.86 17.00 -7.91
N THR A 48 3.29 16.68 -6.69
CA THR A 48 3.49 17.65 -5.61
C THR A 48 4.80 17.39 -4.88
N ASP A 49 5.18 18.28 -3.96
CA ASP A 49 6.33 18.05 -3.06
C ASP A 49 5.94 17.28 -1.79
N LEU A 50 4.75 16.66 -1.76
CA LEU A 50 4.27 15.90 -0.60
C LEU A 50 4.97 14.53 -0.52
N LEU A 51 5.34 14.16 0.69
CA LEU A 51 5.82 12.82 1.02
C LEU A 51 4.65 11.86 1.26
N GLY A 52 4.89 10.56 1.17
CA GLY A 52 3.86 9.58 1.45
C GLY A 52 4.40 8.17 1.63
N ILE A 53 3.61 7.35 2.31
CA ILE A 53 3.88 5.92 2.50
C ILE A 53 2.90 5.15 1.63
N VAL A 54 3.43 4.30 0.77
CA VAL A 54 2.67 3.43 -0.15
C VAL A 54 3.23 2.01 -0.11
N PRO A 55 2.44 0.98 -0.47
CA PRO A 55 2.95 -0.37 -0.63
C PRO A 55 4.13 -0.41 -1.61
N TYR A 56 5.16 -1.20 -1.29
CA TYR A 56 6.39 -1.25 -2.07
C TYR A 56 6.14 -1.72 -3.50
N GLU A 57 5.24 -2.68 -3.71
CA GLU A 57 4.88 -3.20 -5.02
C GLU A 57 4.23 -2.12 -5.90
N LEU A 58 3.45 -1.22 -5.30
CA LEU A 58 2.83 -0.09 -5.99
C LEU A 58 3.89 0.95 -6.41
N TYR A 59 4.81 1.29 -5.50
CA TYR A 59 5.95 2.14 -5.82
C TYR A 59 6.80 1.54 -6.95
N ASN A 60 7.22 0.28 -6.79
CA ASN A 60 8.12 -0.39 -7.71
C ASN A 60 7.53 -0.52 -9.13
N SER A 61 6.21 -0.71 -9.24
CA SER A 61 5.53 -0.80 -10.54
C SER A 61 5.33 0.55 -11.25
N HIS A 62 5.35 1.68 -10.52
CA HIS A 62 5.05 3.00 -11.10
C HIS A 62 6.20 4.01 -11.03
N ARG A 63 7.29 3.73 -10.29
CA ARG A 63 8.33 4.72 -9.99
C ARG A 63 8.97 5.34 -11.22
N ASP A 64 9.20 4.57 -12.28
CA ASP A 64 9.89 5.06 -13.47
C ASP A 64 8.97 5.97 -14.29
N PHE A 65 7.68 5.60 -14.38
CA PHE A 65 6.68 6.38 -15.11
C PHE A 65 6.29 7.66 -14.37
N LEU A 66 6.17 7.61 -13.04
CA LEU A 66 5.79 8.73 -12.19
C LEU A 66 7.00 9.51 -11.65
N ASN A 67 8.23 9.14 -12.02
CA ASN A 67 9.48 9.74 -11.55
C ASN A 67 9.58 9.82 -10.01
N LEU A 68 9.14 8.76 -9.32
CA LEU A 68 9.11 8.69 -7.86
C LEU A 68 10.49 8.31 -7.29
N LYS A 69 10.83 8.91 -6.16
CA LYS A 69 12.05 8.59 -5.42
C LYS A 69 11.71 7.90 -4.11
N GLU A 70 12.45 6.84 -3.81
CA GLU A 70 12.38 6.18 -2.50
C GLU A 70 13.18 6.96 -1.47
N ILE A 71 12.62 7.12 -0.27
CA ILE A 71 13.31 7.63 0.90
C ILE A 71 13.47 6.44 1.86
N LYS A 72 14.72 6.13 2.23
CA LYS A 72 14.99 5.06 3.19
C LYS A 72 14.52 5.51 4.58
N PRO A 73 13.53 4.85 5.18
CA PRO A 73 13.07 5.23 6.50
C PRO A 73 14.07 4.78 7.58
N GLU A 74 14.15 5.53 8.68
CA GLU A 74 14.96 5.15 9.86
C GLU A 74 14.39 3.90 10.56
N HIS A 75 13.09 3.65 10.40
CA HIS A 75 12.36 2.54 11.00
C HIS A 75 11.67 1.72 9.91
N PRO A 76 11.61 0.38 10.03
CA PRO A 76 10.92 -0.45 9.05
C PRO A 76 9.44 -0.09 9.00
N LEU A 77 8.88 0.02 7.80
CA LEU A 77 7.45 0.21 7.60
C LEU A 77 6.67 -1.07 7.96
N PRO A 78 5.40 -0.95 8.37
CA PRO A 78 4.52 -2.11 8.58
C PRO A 78 4.45 -2.99 7.33
N SER A 79 4.47 -4.30 7.53
CA SER A 79 4.25 -5.27 6.45
C SER A 79 2.79 -5.68 6.39
N ILE A 80 2.24 -5.79 5.19
CA ILE A 80 0.85 -6.17 4.95
C ILE A 80 0.81 -7.59 4.40
N LYS A 81 -0.03 -8.45 4.98
CA LYS A 81 -0.32 -9.78 4.42
C LYS A 81 -1.61 -9.74 3.63
N LEU A 82 -1.52 -10.06 2.35
CA LEU A 82 -2.69 -10.24 1.49
C LEU A 82 -3.16 -11.69 1.56
N TYR A 83 -4.48 -11.89 1.70
CA TYR A 83 -5.09 -13.20 1.77
C TYR A 83 -6.05 -13.39 0.60
N ILE A 84 -5.99 -14.58 -0.01
CA ILE A 84 -7.00 -15.01 -0.99
C ILE A 84 -8.01 -15.87 -0.24
N SER A 85 -9.26 -15.42 -0.22
CA SER A 85 -10.37 -16.13 0.41
C SER A 85 -11.26 -16.77 -0.66
N TYR A 86 -11.50 -18.07 -0.54
CA TYR A 86 -12.39 -18.81 -1.42
C TYR A 86 -13.12 -19.92 -0.66
N ASN A 87 -14.25 -20.37 -1.21
CA ASN A 87 -14.97 -21.51 -0.63
C ASN A 87 -14.18 -22.80 -0.89
N LYS A 88 -14.03 -23.65 0.13
CA LYS A 88 -13.41 -24.96 -0.01
C LYS A 88 -14.07 -25.81 -1.12
N SER A 89 -15.39 -25.73 -1.30
CA SER A 89 -16.08 -26.45 -2.36
C SER A 89 -15.69 -26.01 -3.78
N SER A 90 -15.20 -24.77 -3.94
CA SER A 90 -14.71 -24.27 -5.23
C SER A 90 -13.49 -25.03 -5.74
N LEU A 91 -12.70 -25.66 -4.86
CA LEU A 91 -11.56 -26.50 -5.25
C LEU A 91 -11.97 -27.79 -5.98
N ASN A 92 -13.22 -28.22 -5.89
CA ASN A 92 -13.72 -29.35 -6.67
C ASN A 92 -13.83 -29.01 -8.17
N ASN A 93 -13.81 -27.73 -8.53
CA ASN A 93 -13.73 -27.30 -9.91
C ASN A 93 -12.26 -27.30 -10.35
N LEU A 94 -11.92 -28.17 -11.29
CA LEU A 94 -10.55 -28.34 -11.78
C LEU A 94 -9.95 -27.05 -12.37
N VAL A 95 -10.75 -26.22 -13.04
CA VAL A 95 -10.29 -24.95 -13.61
C VAL A 95 -9.94 -23.97 -12.49
N PHE A 96 -10.79 -23.88 -11.46
CA PHE A 96 -10.54 -23.04 -10.30
C PHE A 96 -9.33 -23.51 -9.49
N SER A 97 -9.20 -24.81 -9.22
CA SER A 97 -8.03 -25.36 -8.51
C SER A 97 -6.73 -25.02 -9.24
N ARG A 98 -6.68 -25.26 -10.55
CA ARG A 98 -5.52 -24.91 -11.37
C ARG A 98 -5.20 -23.42 -11.38
N PHE A 99 -6.22 -22.57 -11.28
CA PHE A 99 -6.03 -21.12 -11.16
C PHE A 99 -5.37 -20.75 -9.82
N ILE A 100 -5.84 -21.31 -8.71
CA ILE A 100 -5.23 -21.11 -7.39
C ILE A 100 -3.78 -21.64 -7.35
N ASP A 101 -3.53 -22.82 -7.93
CA ASP A 101 -2.18 -23.40 -7.99
C ASP A 101 -1.22 -22.47 -8.75
N ARG A 102 -1.63 -21.96 -9.91
CA ARG A 102 -0.82 -20.98 -10.68
C ARG A 102 -0.58 -19.68 -9.95
N LEU A 103 -1.57 -19.18 -9.20
CA LEU A 103 -1.37 -17.98 -8.38
C LEU A 103 -0.31 -18.23 -7.31
N ASN A 104 -0.35 -19.38 -6.62
CA ASN A 104 0.63 -19.73 -5.60
C ASN A 104 2.06 -19.94 -6.14
N GLU A 105 2.21 -20.28 -7.43
CA GLU A 105 3.51 -20.38 -8.10
C GLU A 105 4.06 -19.00 -8.54
N SER A 106 3.21 -17.97 -8.60
CA SER A 106 3.55 -16.65 -9.14
C SER A 106 4.05 -15.65 -8.07
N PHE A 107 4.03 -16.04 -6.79
CA PHE A 107 4.46 -15.25 -5.63
C PHE A 107 5.40 -16.08 -4.75
#